data_AF-A0A957FR61-F1
#
_entry.id   AF-A0A957FR61-F1
#
_cell.length_a   1.000
_cell.length_b   1.000
_cell.length_c   1.000
_cell.angle_alpha   90.00
_cell.angle_beta   90.00
_cell.angle_gamma   90.00
#
_symmetry.space_group_name_H-M   'P 1'
#
loop_
_entity.id
_entity.type
_entity.pdbx_description
1 polymer ?
#
loop_
_entity_poly.entity_id
_entity_poly.type
_entity_poly.pdbx_seq_one_letter_code
_entity_poly.pdbx_strand_id
1 'polypeptide(L)'
;FIHIRNAANDTLKYEGAIITSAGNMGNVFVSTRFGRCTDNEADVLAVRCFEITPDVPQSADIRFFVGASEMNGINVGSFLGGQAIAWHYDGPPGIWSGASSTATYTSGVGGSGTYYVEAAAVTAYSPFAVGLNANTPTAVTLNTIQTNQTNSFWFMALVGLLFVLLITLIKLKFIPVQAPK
;
A
#
# COMPACT_ATOMS: atom_id res chain seq x y z
N PHE A 1 -8.69 7.90 4.48
CA PHE A 1 -7.88 8.84 3.70
C PHE A 1 -8.61 10.16 3.63
N ILE A 2 -7.95 11.25 4.00
CA ILE A 2 -8.50 12.60 3.81
C ILE A 2 -7.87 13.15 2.54
N HIS A 3 -8.69 13.59 1.59
CA HIS A 3 -8.24 14.04 0.28
C HIS A 3 -8.33 15.56 0.23
N ILE A 4 -7.21 16.24 0.04
CA ILE A 4 -7.18 17.70 -0.08
C ILE A 4 -6.51 18.04 -1.41
N ARG A 5 -7.18 18.85 -2.22
CA ARG A 5 -6.73 19.30 -3.54
C ARG A 5 -6.29 20.76 -3.45
N ASN A 6 -5.16 21.10 -4.06
CA ASN A 6 -4.77 22.49 -4.28
C ASN A 6 -4.29 22.70 -5.72
N ALA A 7 -4.66 23.84 -6.28
CA ALA A 7 -4.33 24.30 -7.63
C ALA A 7 -3.33 25.49 -7.63
N ALA A 8 -2.81 25.89 -6.47
CA ALA A 8 -1.90 27.02 -6.30
C ALA A 8 -0.56 26.59 -5.66
N ASN A 9 0.51 27.20 -6.16
CA ASN A 9 1.94 26.93 -5.92
C ASN A 9 2.44 27.31 -4.50
N ASP A 10 1.64 27.08 -3.46
CA ASP A 10 1.94 27.47 -2.07
C ASP A 10 2.33 26.28 -1.20
N THR A 11 3.11 26.55 -0.14
CA THR A 11 3.46 25.59 0.92
C THR A 11 2.21 24.97 1.52
N LEU A 12 1.99 23.70 1.20
CA LEU A 12 0.76 22.99 1.51
C LEU A 12 0.90 22.19 2.79
N LYS A 13 0.11 22.53 3.82
CA LYS A 13 0.07 21.77 5.08
C LYS A 13 -1.11 20.79 5.06
N TYR A 14 -0.81 19.50 4.86
CA TYR A 14 -1.78 18.43 4.79
C TYR A 14 -1.64 17.49 5.98
N GLU A 15 -2.47 17.62 7.02
CA GLU A 15 -2.65 16.60 8.09
C GLU A 15 -1.39 15.89 8.64
N GLY A 16 -0.25 16.56 8.60
CA GLY A 16 1.03 15.98 8.96
C GLY A 16 2.05 15.84 7.83
N ALA A 17 1.86 16.42 6.64
CA ALA A 17 2.89 16.56 5.62
C ALA A 17 2.92 18.00 5.09
N ILE A 18 4.12 18.51 4.81
CA ILE A 18 4.32 19.75 4.04
C ILE A 18 5.14 19.44 2.81
N ILE A 19 4.66 19.85 1.63
CA ILE A 19 5.33 19.62 0.34
C ILE A 19 5.71 20.98 -0.24
N THR A 20 6.99 21.14 -0.57
CA THR A 20 7.56 22.31 -1.25
C THR A 20 8.18 21.85 -2.55
N SER A 21 7.58 22.20 -3.69
CA SER A 21 8.01 21.70 -5.00
C SER A 21 8.89 22.71 -5.76
N ALA A 22 9.81 22.20 -6.58
CA ALA A 22 10.60 23.04 -7.48
C ALA A 22 9.80 23.57 -8.69
N GLY A 23 8.60 23.03 -8.93
CA GLY A 23 7.74 23.36 -10.07
C GLY A 23 6.28 22.96 -9.85
N ASN A 24 5.43 23.22 -10.84
CA ASN A 24 4.00 22.89 -10.76
C ASN A 24 3.78 21.37 -10.81
N MET A 25 3.20 20.81 -9.73
CA MET A 25 2.91 19.38 -9.60
C MET A 25 1.50 18.98 -10.08
N GLY A 26 0.71 19.93 -10.60
CA GLY A 26 -0.71 19.72 -10.89
C GLY A 26 -1.52 19.52 -9.62
N ASN A 27 -2.59 18.71 -9.67
CA ASN A 27 -3.25 18.31 -8.42
C ASN A 27 -2.35 17.31 -7.68
N VAL A 28 -2.17 17.53 -6.39
CA VAL A 28 -1.46 16.58 -5.52
C VAL A 28 -2.48 15.92 -4.61
N PHE A 29 -2.63 14.61 -4.73
CA PHE A 29 -3.38 13.81 -3.77
C PHE A 29 -2.46 13.43 -2.62
N VAL A 30 -2.81 13.86 -1.41
CA VAL A 30 -2.18 13.39 -0.19
C VAL A 30 -3.19 12.56 0.58
N SER A 31 -2.78 11.38 1.00
CA SER A 31 -3.58 10.43 1.75
C SER A 31 -2.77 10.02 2.99
N THR A 32 -3.41 9.99 4.16
CA THR A 32 -2.78 9.48 5.38
C THR A 32 -3.57 8.29 5.93
N ARG A 33 -2.83 7.32 6.46
CA ARG A 33 -3.38 6.14 7.14
C ARG A 33 -2.68 5.96 8.47
N PHE A 34 -3.46 5.70 9.51
CA PHE A 34 -2.96 5.21 10.79
C PHE A 34 -2.97 3.68 10.81
N GLY A 35 -1.94 3.08 11.39
CA GLY A 35 -1.79 1.65 11.51
C GLY A 35 -0.39 1.23 11.05
N ARG A 36 -0.31 0.08 10.37
CA ARG A 36 0.99 -0.45 9.94
C ARG A 36 1.33 0.04 8.54
N CYS A 37 2.58 0.41 8.30
CA CYS A 37 3.07 0.72 6.95
C CYS A 37 3.67 -0.50 6.24
N THR A 38 4.01 -1.54 7.01
CA THR A 38 4.51 -2.83 6.53
C THR A 38 3.77 -3.99 7.20
N ASP A 39 4.02 -5.21 6.71
CA ASP A 39 3.46 -6.42 7.30
C ASP A 39 4.32 -6.99 8.44
N ASN A 40 5.52 -6.43 8.70
CA ASN A 40 6.39 -6.86 9.78
C ASN A 40 6.18 -6.00 11.04
N GLU A 41 5.74 -6.64 12.13
CA GLU A 41 5.52 -6.01 13.43
C GLU A 41 6.79 -5.50 14.11
N ALA A 42 7.94 -6.08 13.75
CA ALA A 42 9.22 -5.68 14.31
C ALA A 42 9.76 -4.38 13.71
N ASP A 43 9.16 -3.87 12.62
CA ASP A 43 9.60 -2.64 11.99
C ASP A 43 9.30 -1.43 12.91
N VAL A 44 10.36 -0.76 13.35
CA VAL A 44 10.28 0.43 14.21
C VAL A 44 10.00 1.66 13.34
N LEU A 45 8.74 1.77 12.92
CA LEU A 45 8.20 2.85 12.09
C LEU A 45 7.12 3.60 12.84
N ALA A 46 6.98 4.89 12.55
CA ALA A 46 5.81 5.64 12.97
C ALA A 46 4.54 4.99 12.39
N VAL A 47 3.46 4.96 13.18
CA VAL A 47 2.19 4.33 12.76
C VAL A 47 1.44 5.11 11.68
N ARG A 48 1.97 6.26 11.26
CA ARG A 48 1.38 7.07 10.21
C ARG A 48 2.10 6.82 8.90
N CYS A 49 1.36 6.36 7.92
CA CYS A 49 1.81 6.21 6.54
C CYS A 49 1.22 7.33 5.70
N PHE A 50 1.99 7.79 4.71
CA PHE A 50 1.59 8.84 3.78
C PHE A 50 1.57 8.27 2.39
N GLU A 51 0.66 8.72 1.55
CA GLU A 51 0.67 8.45 0.12
C GLU A 51 0.52 9.79 -0.57
N ILE A 52 1.48 10.13 -1.43
CA ILE A 52 1.51 11.40 -2.13
C ILE A 52 1.56 11.07 -3.61
N THR A 53 0.58 11.55 -4.37
CA THR A 53 0.47 11.30 -5.81
C THR A 53 0.20 12.62 -6.53
N PRO A 54 1.23 13.26 -7.11
CA PRO A 54 1.04 14.40 -8.00
C PRO A 54 0.57 13.95 -9.38
N ASP A 55 -0.24 14.78 -10.04
CA ASP A 55 -0.58 14.61 -11.47
C ASP A 55 0.69 14.72 -12.34
N VAL A 56 1.61 15.62 -11.95
CA VAL A 56 2.89 15.86 -12.63
C VAL A 56 4.03 15.74 -11.63
N PRO A 57 4.73 14.58 -11.56
CA PRO A 57 5.87 14.42 -10.66
C PRO A 57 6.95 15.47 -10.91
N GLN A 58 7.38 16.15 -9.84
CA GLN A 58 8.50 17.10 -9.82
C GLN A 58 9.39 16.79 -8.62
N SER A 59 10.62 17.31 -8.59
CA SER A 59 11.41 17.27 -7.37
C SER A 59 10.75 18.13 -6.28
N ALA A 60 10.60 17.60 -5.07
CA ALA A 60 10.03 18.31 -3.94
C ALA A 60 10.71 17.99 -2.62
N ASP A 61 10.76 18.97 -1.73
CA ASP A 61 11.13 18.78 -0.34
C ASP A 61 9.86 18.47 0.47
N ILE A 62 9.85 17.36 1.18
CA ILE A 62 8.67 16.87 1.90
C ILE A 62 8.99 16.74 3.39
N ARG A 63 8.28 17.49 4.24
CA ARG A 63 8.30 17.33 5.70
C ARG A 63 7.16 16.45 6.14
N PHE A 64 7.48 15.29 6.68
CA PHE A 64 6.54 14.37 7.31
C PHE A 64 6.52 14.62 8.82
N PHE A 65 5.41 15.13 9.32
CA PHE A 65 5.13 15.34 10.73
C PHE A 65 4.48 14.11 11.36
N VAL A 66 5.02 13.70 12.50
CA VAL A 66 4.54 12.62 13.34
C VAL A 66 4.34 13.11 14.76
N GLY A 67 3.25 12.69 15.40
CA GLY A 67 3.00 12.97 16.81
C GLY A 67 3.86 12.10 17.73
N ALA A 68 4.07 12.53 18.99
CA ALA A 68 4.75 11.71 20.00
C ALA A 68 4.09 10.33 20.20
N SER A 69 2.75 10.29 20.17
CA SER A 69 1.98 9.04 20.27
C SER A 69 2.08 8.15 19.03
N GLU A 70 2.60 8.66 17.92
CA GLU A 70 2.70 7.94 16.66
C GLU A 70 4.05 7.26 16.49
N MET A 71 5.03 7.56 17.34
CA MET A 71 6.41 7.12 17.20
C MET A 71 6.62 5.60 17.33
N ASN A 72 5.68 4.85 17.92
CA ASN A 72 5.66 3.38 17.89
C ASN A 72 7.04 2.71 18.12
N GLY A 73 7.65 3.03 19.27
CA GLY A 73 8.96 2.50 19.65
C GLY A 73 10.16 3.30 19.16
N ILE A 74 9.98 4.30 18.28
CA ILE A 74 11.02 5.27 17.94
C ILE A 74 11.28 6.16 19.15
N ASN A 75 12.50 6.12 19.68
CA ASN A 75 12.91 7.03 20.75
C ASN A 75 13.09 8.45 20.20
N VAL A 76 12.54 9.45 20.91
CA VAL A 76 12.63 10.88 20.52
C VAL A 76 14.09 11.36 20.36
N GLY A 77 15.01 10.87 21.19
CA GLY A 77 16.43 11.20 21.11
C GLY A 77 17.07 10.71 19.82
N SER A 78 16.81 9.45 19.43
CA SER A 78 17.23 8.91 18.12
C SER A 78 16.58 9.66 16.97
N PHE A 79 15.29 10.01 17.12
CA PHE A 79 14.57 10.77 16.11
C PHE A 79 15.24 12.13 15.86
N LEU A 80 15.43 12.94 16.91
CA LEU A 80 16.04 14.27 16.85
C LEU A 80 17.56 14.26 16.60
N GLY A 81 18.22 13.13 16.85
CA GLY A 81 19.65 12.92 16.58
C GLY A 81 19.99 12.68 15.11
N GLY A 82 19.06 12.94 14.19
CA GLY A 82 19.25 12.77 12.74
C GLY A 82 19.24 11.32 12.26
N GLN A 83 18.77 10.39 13.09
CA GLN A 83 18.63 8.98 12.67
C GLN A 83 17.28 8.71 12.00
N ALA A 84 16.29 9.59 12.16
CA ALA A 84 14.99 9.43 11.53
C ALA A 84 15.04 9.82 10.05
N ILE A 85 14.49 8.95 9.21
CA ILE A 85 14.39 9.16 7.76
C ILE A 85 12.98 8.80 7.26
N ALA A 86 12.64 9.34 6.10
CA ALA A 86 11.46 8.91 5.37
C ALA A 86 11.86 7.79 4.41
N TRP A 87 11.17 6.67 4.50
CA TRP A 87 11.25 5.56 3.57
C TRP A 87 10.15 5.70 2.53
N HIS A 88 10.40 5.26 1.30
CA HIS A 88 9.41 5.17 0.24
C HIS A 88 9.38 3.75 -0.32
N TYR A 89 8.21 3.32 -0.79
CA TYR A 89 7.97 1.97 -1.28
C TYR A 89 8.28 1.86 -2.77
N ASP A 90 9.26 1.02 -3.13
CA ASP A 90 9.71 0.80 -4.51
C ASP A 90 8.86 -0.21 -5.30
N GLY A 91 7.82 -0.77 -4.69
CA GLY A 91 6.99 -1.78 -5.32
C GLY A 91 7.41 -3.22 -4.98
N PRO A 92 6.75 -4.21 -5.61
CA PRO A 92 7.06 -5.63 -5.44
C PRO A 92 8.55 -5.94 -5.75
N PRO A 93 9.24 -6.76 -4.94
CA PRO A 93 8.77 -7.67 -3.88
C PRO A 93 8.58 -7.02 -2.50
N GLY A 94 8.41 -5.70 -2.45
CA GLY A 94 8.14 -4.95 -1.24
C GLY A 94 9.30 -4.09 -0.78
N ILE A 95 10.18 -3.67 -1.69
CA ILE A 95 11.43 -2.98 -1.34
C ILE A 95 11.10 -1.58 -0.80
N TRP A 96 11.81 -1.18 0.26
CA TRP A 96 11.76 0.17 0.79
C TRP A 96 13.14 0.81 0.67
N SER A 97 13.17 2.02 0.12
CA SER A 97 14.38 2.83 -0.02
C SER A 97 14.22 4.18 0.69
N GLY A 98 15.32 4.87 0.94
CA GLY A 98 15.26 6.23 1.46
C GLY A 98 14.57 7.16 0.46
N ALA A 99 13.57 7.93 0.91
CA ALA A 99 12.74 8.80 0.07
C ALA A 99 13.52 9.90 -0.67
N SER A 100 14.70 10.25 -0.16
CA SER A 100 15.59 11.25 -0.76
C SER A 100 16.74 10.59 -1.50
N SER A 101 17.02 11.05 -2.72
CA SER A 101 18.20 10.64 -3.50
C SER A 101 19.51 11.24 -2.98
N THR A 102 19.45 12.25 -2.09
CA THR A 102 20.62 12.96 -1.54
C THR A 102 20.87 12.65 -0.07
N ALA A 103 20.02 11.84 0.57
CA ALA A 103 20.10 11.41 1.97
C ALA A 103 20.15 12.54 3.02
N THR A 104 19.76 13.78 2.65
CA THR A 104 19.66 14.88 3.62
C THR A 104 18.31 14.79 4.33
N TYR A 105 18.36 14.37 5.59
CA TYR A 105 17.19 14.34 6.47
C TYR A 105 17.38 15.31 7.63
N THR A 106 16.39 16.15 7.86
CA THR A 106 16.35 17.01 9.05
C THR A 106 15.21 16.58 9.94
N SER A 107 15.53 16.26 11.19
CA SER A 107 14.55 15.98 12.24
C SER A 107 14.38 17.17 13.17
N GLY A 108 13.16 17.57 13.50
CA GLY A 108 12.93 18.70 14.40
C GLY A 108 11.61 18.63 15.16
N VAL A 109 11.42 19.58 16.08
CA VAL A 109 10.17 19.76 16.83
C VAL A 109 9.29 20.75 16.07
N GLY A 110 8.09 20.30 15.69
CA GLY A 110 7.02 21.16 15.19
C GLY A 110 6.21 21.81 16.31
N GLY A 111 5.17 22.56 15.97
CA GLY A 111 4.22 23.06 16.96
C GLY A 111 3.44 21.93 17.65
N SER A 112 2.99 22.17 18.90
CA SER A 112 2.09 21.28 19.65
C SER A 112 2.56 19.83 19.85
N GLY A 113 3.87 19.59 20.06
CA GLY A 113 4.39 18.25 20.39
C GLY A 113 4.46 17.28 19.20
N THR A 114 4.50 17.83 17.98
CA THR A 114 4.79 17.07 16.77
C THR A 114 6.28 17.12 16.45
N TYR A 115 6.78 16.12 15.76
CA TYR A 115 8.13 16.04 15.24
C TYR A 115 8.08 15.90 13.73
N TYR A 116 9.09 16.34 13.00
CA TYR A 116 9.12 16.17 11.55
C TYR A 116 10.39 15.49 11.07
N VAL A 117 10.30 14.75 9.95
CA VAL A 117 11.43 14.38 9.10
C VAL A 117 11.25 15.08 7.76
N GLU A 118 12.25 15.84 7.35
CA GLU A 118 12.32 16.42 6.00
C GLU A 118 13.10 15.49 5.07
N ALA A 119 12.50 15.08 3.96
CA ALA A 119 13.18 14.42 2.86
C ALA A 119 13.35 15.43 1.72
N ALA A 120 14.59 15.75 1.37
CA ALA A 120 14.89 16.72 0.30
C ALA A 120 14.92 16.04 -1.08
N ALA A 121 14.54 16.79 -2.12
CA ALA A 121 14.62 16.38 -3.52
C ALA A 121 13.97 15.02 -3.83
N VAL A 122 12.79 14.77 -3.26
CA VAL A 122 12.00 13.55 -3.52
C VAL A 122 11.52 13.56 -4.97
N THR A 123 11.85 12.51 -5.70
CA THR A 123 11.40 12.30 -7.09
C THR A 123 10.59 11.01 -7.28
N ALA A 124 10.67 10.09 -6.32
CA ALA A 124 9.90 8.85 -6.29
C ALA A 124 8.69 8.99 -5.34
N TYR A 125 7.51 9.13 -5.93
CA TYR A 125 6.24 9.26 -5.21
C TYR A 125 5.58 7.90 -5.04
N SER A 126 5.51 7.44 -3.79
CA SER A 126 4.94 6.14 -3.42
C SER A 126 4.43 6.23 -1.97
N PRO A 127 3.87 5.17 -1.39
CA PRO A 127 3.66 5.16 0.05
C PRO A 127 4.97 5.47 0.80
N PHE A 128 4.90 6.42 1.73
CA PHE A 128 5.99 6.83 2.60
C PHE A 128 5.72 6.39 4.05
N ALA A 129 6.79 6.02 4.74
CA ALA A 129 6.80 5.72 6.16
C ALA A 129 7.96 6.44 6.84
N VAL A 130 7.76 6.93 8.07
CA VAL A 130 8.83 7.55 8.85
C VAL A 130 9.41 6.49 9.80
N GLY A 131 10.73 6.33 9.80
CA GLY A 131 11.42 5.31 10.60
C GLY A 131 12.85 5.73 10.94
N LEU A 132 13.60 4.81 11.55
CA LEU A 132 15.04 5.00 11.80
C LEU A 132 15.86 4.44 10.63
N ASN A 133 16.95 5.11 10.26
CA ASN A 133 17.85 4.70 9.18
C ASN A 133 18.50 3.33 9.40
N ALA A 134 18.70 2.94 10.66
CA ALA A 134 19.26 1.65 11.04
C ALA A 134 18.30 0.47 10.78
N ASN A 135 17.01 0.77 10.56
CA ASN A 135 15.94 -0.22 10.44
C ASN A 135 15.22 0.00 9.10
N THR A 136 15.80 -0.47 8.01
CA THR A 136 15.08 -0.55 6.72
C THR A 136 13.79 -1.35 6.92
N PRO A 137 12.61 -0.79 6.53
CA PRO A 137 11.36 -1.51 6.62
C PRO A 137 11.44 -2.85 5.90
N THR A 138 10.86 -3.88 6.50
CA THR A 138 10.90 -5.22 5.93
C THR A 138 9.93 -5.33 4.77
N ALA A 139 10.37 -5.99 3.70
CA ALA A 139 9.61 -6.04 2.47
C ALA A 139 8.28 -6.80 2.61
N VAL A 140 7.20 -6.20 2.07
CA VAL A 140 5.90 -6.88 1.94
C VAL A 140 6.01 -7.89 0.79
N THR A 141 6.27 -9.15 1.15
CA THR A 141 6.14 -10.26 0.21
C THR A 141 4.67 -10.62 0.10
N LEU A 142 4.03 -10.18 -0.98
CA LEU A 142 2.73 -10.72 -1.39
C LEU A 142 2.93 -12.20 -1.69
N ASN A 143 2.62 -13.07 -0.73
CA ASN A 143 2.41 -14.47 -1.03
C ASN A 143 1.34 -14.51 -2.11
N THR A 144 1.73 -14.91 -3.32
CA THR A 144 0.82 -15.10 -4.43
C THR A 144 -0.29 -15.99 -3.91
N ILE A 145 -1.53 -15.52 -3.96
CA ILE A 145 -2.67 -16.40 -3.70
C ILE A 145 -2.56 -17.50 -4.75
N GLN A 146 -2.10 -18.69 -4.35
CA GLN A 146 -2.32 -19.90 -5.12
C GLN A 146 -3.83 -20.06 -5.15
N THR A 147 -4.44 -19.51 -6.19
CA THR A 147 -5.78 -19.93 -6.59
C THR A 147 -5.63 -21.42 -6.86
N ASN A 148 -6.03 -22.24 -5.88
CA ASN A 148 -6.25 -23.65 -6.09
C ASN A 148 -7.39 -23.71 -7.11
N GLN A 149 -7.06 -23.63 -8.40
CA GLN A 149 -7.88 -24.15 -9.46
C GLN A 149 -8.00 -25.65 -9.17
N THR A 150 -8.94 -25.97 -8.31
CA THR A 150 -9.50 -27.31 -8.23
C THR A 150 -10.09 -27.53 -9.61
N ASN A 151 -9.37 -28.28 -10.42
CA ASN A 151 -9.76 -28.69 -11.75
C ASN A 151 -11.19 -29.23 -11.70
N SER A 152 -12.16 -28.40 -12.09
CA SER A 152 -13.61 -28.70 -12.14
C SER A 152 -13.94 -29.67 -13.30
N PHE A 153 -13.01 -30.54 -13.67
CA PHE A 153 -13.21 -31.57 -14.70
C PHE A 153 -14.15 -32.67 -14.20
N TRP A 154 -14.14 -32.99 -12.90
CA TRP A 154 -14.99 -34.04 -12.34
C TRP A 154 -16.47 -33.65 -12.27
N PHE A 155 -16.78 -32.36 -12.06
CA PHE A 155 -18.17 -31.89 -12.07
C PHE A 155 -18.82 -32.01 -13.45
N MET A 156 -18.07 -31.73 -14.53
CA MET A 156 -18.58 -31.89 -15.90
C MET A 156 -18.80 -33.37 -16.25
N ALA A 157 -17.92 -34.26 -15.80
CA ALA A 157 -18.09 -35.70 -16.00
C ALA A 157 -19.35 -36.25 -15.30
N LEU A 158 -19.63 -35.80 -14.08
CA LEU A 158 -20.80 -36.21 -13.30
C LEU A 158 -22.13 -35.74 -13.93
N VAL A 159 -22.18 -34.49 -14.41
CA VAL A 159 -23.37 -33.94 -15.09
C VAL A 159 -23.62 -34.66 -16.42
N GLY A 160 -22.56 -35.00 -17.18
CA GLY A 160 -22.69 -35.76 -18.42
C GLY A 160 -23.27 -37.16 -18.20
N LEU A 161 -22.84 -37.86 -17.16
CA LEU A 161 -23.30 -39.22 -16.84
C LEU A 161 -24.77 -39.26 -16.43
N LEU A 162 -25.23 -38.26 -15.66
CA LEU A 162 -26.64 -38.08 -15.30
C LEU A 162 -27.54 -37.84 -16.52
N PHE A 163 -27.08 -37.07 -17.50
CA PHE A 163 -27.85 -36.82 -18.72
C PHE A 163 -28.05 -38.08 -19.57
N VAL A 164 -27.00 -38.91 -19.72
CA VAL A 164 -27.09 -40.18 -20.46
C VAL A 164 -28.03 -41.16 -19.76
N LEU A 165 -27.98 -41.24 -18.43
CA LEU A 165 -28.88 -42.08 -17.64
C LEU A 165 -30.35 -41.66 -17.80
N LEU A 166 -30.62 -40.35 -17.81
CA LEU A 166 -31.98 -39.83 -17.99
C LEU A 166 -32.55 -40.19 -19.38
N ILE A 167 -31.74 -40.04 -20.44
CA ILE A 167 -32.15 -40.37 -21.82
C ILE A 167 -32.43 -41.88 -21.97
N THR A 168 -31.62 -42.73 -21.35
CA THR A 168 -31.82 -44.18 -21.40
C THR A 168 -33.09 -44.61 -20.66
N LEU A 169 -33.37 -44.03 -19.48
CA LEU A 169 -34.62 -44.28 -18.75
C LEU A 169 -35.87 -43.84 -19.53
N ILE A 170 -35.80 -42.72 -20.27
CA ILE A 170 -36.90 -42.29 -21.14
C ILE A 170 -37.15 -43.31 -22.26
N LYS A 171 -36.11 -43.81 -22.93
CA LYS A 171 -36.27 -44.80 -24.02
C LYS A 171 -36.86 -46.13 -23.55
N LEU A 172 -36.56 -46.58 -22.33
CA LEU A 172 -37.14 -47.79 -21.74
C LEU A 172 -38.64 -47.67 -21.47
N LYS A 173 -39.17 -46.46 -21.26
CA LYS A 173 -40.59 -46.22 -21.00
C LYS A 173 -41.48 -46.29 -22.27
N PHE A 174 -40.87 -46.23 -23.46
CA PHE A 174 -41.58 -46.17 -24.74
C PHE A 174 -41.44 -47.44 -25.59
N ILE A 175 -41.23 -48.61 -24.97
CA ILE A 175 -41.32 -49.88 -25.71
C ILE A 175 -42.81 -50.17 -25.97
N PRO A 176 -43.31 -50.10 -27.22
CA PRO A 176 -44.70 -50.44 -27.49
C PRO A 176 -44.90 -51.93 -27.28
N VAL A 177 -45.78 -52.29 -26.35
CA VAL A 177 -46.22 -53.68 -26.15
C VAL A 177 -46.94 -54.12 -27.41
N GLN A 178 -46.29 -54.95 -28.22
CA GLN A 178 -46.93 -55.62 -29.35
C GLN A 178 -47.93 -56.63 -28.78
N ALA A 179 -49.23 -56.38 -29.00
CA ALA A 179 -50.28 -57.31 -28.62
C ALA A 179 -50.14 -58.61 -29.44
N PRO A 180 -50.20 -59.80 -28.81
CA PRO A 180 -50.21 -61.05 -29.55
C PRO A 180 -51.50 -61.19 -30.36
N LYS A 181 -51.36 -61.67 -31.61
CA LYS A 181 -52.47 -62.00 -32.51
C LYS A 181 -53.17 -63.29 -32.07
#